data_AF-A0A2N3ECB8-F1
#
_entry.id   AF-A0A2N3ECB8-F1
#
_cell.length_a   1.000
_cell.length_b   1.000
_cell.length_c   1.000
_cell.angle_alpha   90.00
_cell.angle_beta   90.00
_cell.angle_gamma   90.00
#
_symmetry.space_group_name_H-M   'P 1'
#
loop_
_entity.id
_entity.type
_entity.pdbx_description
1 polymer ?
#
loop_
_entity_poly.entity_id
_entity_poly.type
_entity_poly.pdbx_seq_one_letter_code
_entity_poly.pdbx_strand_id
1 'polypeptide(L)'
;MMTDLVKSAAPATPPTSLEKRKTPGKREQTKQNNREAILDAARAVFTDLGYGATSVRDIIRKTGLASGTFYNYFKSKEEVFEALMDEGMRRIRPRLRAERIRSRTFEDFIRNAYRTYFDYLATDRHTFQVMRRNPNTVRVRMDSPEIIAGFEEIREYIVEDIRNGALPELDAEYLMAALVGIAMEIGD
;
A
#
# COMPACT_ATOMS: atom_id res chain seq x y z
N MET A 1 55.28 -40.71 -13.13
CA MET A 1 53.98 -41.30 -12.73
C MET A 1 53.49 -40.52 -11.54
N MET A 2 52.34 -39.84 -11.48
CA MET A 2 51.17 -39.65 -12.34
C MET A 2 50.51 -38.38 -11.73
N THR A 3 50.51 -37.23 -12.41
CA THR A 3 49.31 -36.54 -12.94
C THR A 3 48.18 -36.22 -11.95
N ASP A 4 47.90 -34.91 -11.86
CA ASP A 4 46.59 -34.24 -11.75
C ASP A 4 45.75 -34.32 -10.46
N LEU A 5 45.60 -33.18 -9.77
CA LEU A 5 44.33 -32.41 -9.82
C LEU A 5 44.49 -31.01 -9.16
N VAL A 6 45.02 -30.05 -9.92
CA VAL A 6 44.70 -28.63 -9.71
C VAL A 6 43.55 -28.33 -10.66
N LYS A 7 42.31 -28.42 -10.18
CA LYS A 7 41.14 -28.05 -10.99
C LYS A 7 40.88 -26.55 -10.83
N SER A 8 41.36 -25.83 -11.84
CA SER A 8 41.09 -24.43 -12.16
C SER A 8 39.64 -24.03 -11.87
N ALA A 9 39.45 -23.00 -11.04
CA ALA A 9 38.18 -22.29 -10.92
C ALA A 9 37.91 -21.55 -12.24
N ALA A 10 36.85 -21.94 -12.93
CA ALA A 10 36.36 -21.22 -14.10
C ALA A 10 35.76 -19.87 -13.68
N PRO A 11 35.91 -18.79 -14.47
CA PRO A 11 35.27 -17.52 -14.17
C PRO A 11 33.75 -17.69 -14.23
N ALA A 12 33.06 -17.16 -13.21
CA ALA A 12 31.62 -17.14 -13.14
C ALA A 12 31.03 -16.47 -14.39
N THR A 13 30.20 -17.20 -15.11
CA THR A 13 29.38 -16.69 -16.21
C THR A 13 28.51 -15.54 -15.68
N PRO A 14 28.54 -14.33 -16.29
CA PRO A 14 27.64 -13.27 -15.88
C PRO A 14 26.19 -13.69 -16.15
N PRO A 15 25.21 -13.28 -15.32
CA PRO A 15 23.82 -13.57 -15.58
C PRO A 15 23.41 -12.95 -16.92
N THR A 16 23.21 -13.82 -17.90
CA THR A 16 22.73 -13.50 -19.24
C THR A 16 21.26 -13.05 -19.17
N SER A 17 20.93 -12.09 -20.02
CA SER A 17 19.60 -11.57 -20.36
C SER A 17 18.87 -10.75 -19.29
N LEU A 18 19.08 -9.44 -19.39
CA LEU A 18 18.06 -8.44 -19.09
C LEU A 18 16.80 -8.77 -19.90
N GLU A 19 15.79 -9.38 -19.28
CA GLU A 19 14.46 -9.47 -19.86
C GLU A 19 13.98 -8.05 -20.22
N LYS A 20 13.90 -7.77 -21.52
CA LYS A 20 13.27 -6.55 -22.03
C LYS A 20 11.83 -6.52 -21.52
N ARG A 21 11.55 -5.69 -20.51
CA ARG A 21 10.18 -5.35 -20.10
C ARG A 21 9.43 -4.88 -21.35
N LYS A 22 8.52 -5.72 -21.88
CA LYS A 22 7.71 -5.40 -23.07
C LYS A 22 6.91 -4.14 -22.77
N THR A 23 7.07 -3.10 -23.59
CA THR A 23 6.24 -1.90 -23.55
C THR A 23 4.77 -2.29 -23.70
N PRO A 24 3.85 -1.82 -22.85
CA PRO A 24 2.44 -2.15 -22.95
C PRO A 24 1.88 -1.78 -24.33
N GLY A 25 1.10 -2.69 -24.93
CA GLY A 25 0.40 -2.38 -26.19
C GLY A 25 -0.62 -1.26 -26.00
N LYS A 26 -0.99 -0.55 -27.09
CA LYS A 26 -1.95 0.57 -27.07
C LYS A 26 -3.24 0.27 -26.30
N ARG A 27 -3.75 -0.97 -26.40
CA ARG A 27 -4.94 -1.44 -25.67
C ARG A 27 -4.74 -1.49 -24.15
N GLU A 28 -3.59 -1.96 -23.69
CA GLU A 28 -3.28 -2.05 -22.25
C GLU A 28 -3.06 -0.65 -21.67
N GLN A 29 -2.42 0.25 -22.43
CA GLN A 29 -2.28 1.66 -22.02
C GLN A 29 -3.65 2.34 -21.88
N THR A 30 -4.55 2.17 -22.85
CA THR A 30 -5.92 2.70 -22.75
C THR A 30 -6.67 2.12 -21.56
N LYS A 31 -6.47 0.82 -21.26
CA LYS A 31 -7.07 0.16 -20.11
C LYS A 31 -6.59 0.78 -18.80
N GLN A 32 -5.29 0.97 -18.65
CA GLN A 32 -4.69 1.60 -17.48
C GLN A 32 -5.16 3.05 -17.30
N ASN A 33 -5.13 3.85 -18.37
CA ASN A 33 -5.56 5.25 -18.32
C ASN A 33 -7.03 5.40 -17.89
N ASN A 34 -7.91 4.52 -18.39
CA ASN A 34 -9.32 4.53 -17.99
C ASN A 34 -9.51 4.16 -16.52
N ARG A 35 -8.75 3.17 -16.02
CA ARG A 35 -8.78 2.78 -14.60
C ARG A 35 -8.32 3.94 -13.72
N GLU A 36 -7.25 4.63 -14.09
CA GLU A 36 -6.72 5.81 -13.38
C GLU A 36 -7.74 6.95 -13.39
N ALA A 37 -8.35 7.25 -14.54
CA ALA A 37 -9.38 8.27 -14.65
C ALA A 37 -10.58 8.02 -13.71
N ILE A 38 -10.99 6.75 -13.54
CA ILE A 38 -12.05 6.37 -12.60
C ILE A 38 -11.61 6.61 -11.15
N LEU A 39 -10.39 6.23 -10.79
CA LEU A 39 -9.86 6.42 -9.44
C LEU A 39 -9.72 7.91 -9.08
N ASP A 40 -9.25 8.74 -10.01
CA ASP A 40 -9.10 10.18 -9.80
C ASP A 40 -10.47 10.87 -9.66
N ALA A 41 -11.43 10.50 -10.49
CA ALA A 41 -12.82 10.95 -10.36
C ALA A 41 -13.40 10.55 -9.01
N ALA A 42 -13.17 9.32 -8.56
CA ALA A 42 -13.64 8.83 -7.28
C ALA A 42 -12.99 9.58 -6.10
N ARG A 43 -11.67 9.85 -6.12
CA ARG A 43 -11.01 10.67 -5.09
C ARG A 43 -11.68 12.04 -4.96
N ALA A 44 -11.94 12.70 -6.07
CA ALA A 44 -12.58 14.00 -6.07
C ALA A 44 -14.01 13.91 -5.48
N VAL A 45 -14.83 12.98 -5.95
CA VAL A 45 -16.22 12.85 -5.50
C VAL A 45 -16.30 12.44 -4.02
N PHE A 46 -15.46 11.51 -3.56
CA PHE A 46 -15.41 11.12 -2.15
C PHE A 46 -14.90 12.24 -1.24
N THR A 47 -14.01 13.10 -1.74
CA THR A 47 -13.56 14.31 -1.02
C THR A 47 -14.69 15.33 -0.91
N ASP A 48 -15.42 15.56 -2.00
CA ASP A 48 -16.46 16.58 -2.09
C ASP A 48 -17.73 16.19 -1.31
N LEU A 49 -18.25 14.98 -1.56
CA LEU A 49 -19.55 14.52 -1.05
C LEU A 49 -19.43 13.65 0.22
N GLY A 50 -18.28 13.05 0.45
CA GLY A 50 -18.14 11.92 1.36
C GLY A 50 -18.67 10.61 0.75
N TYR A 51 -18.23 9.49 1.32
CA TYR A 51 -18.43 8.13 0.88
C TYR A 51 -19.91 7.73 0.93
N GLY A 52 -20.58 8.04 2.04
CA GLY A 52 -21.99 7.70 2.24
C GLY A 52 -22.90 8.31 1.17
N ALA A 53 -22.71 9.59 0.87
CA ALA A 53 -23.51 10.34 -0.10
C ALA A 53 -23.09 10.11 -1.56
N THR A 54 -21.90 9.54 -1.81
CA THR A 54 -21.43 9.25 -3.17
C THR A 54 -22.17 8.08 -3.79
N SER A 55 -22.61 8.22 -5.03
CA SER A 55 -23.11 7.12 -5.87
C SER A 55 -22.12 6.76 -6.99
N VAL A 56 -22.23 5.54 -7.55
CA VAL A 56 -21.47 5.14 -8.76
C VAL A 56 -21.73 6.10 -9.93
N ARG A 57 -22.96 6.63 -10.05
CA ARG A 57 -23.31 7.61 -11.09
C ARG A 57 -22.55 8.92 -10.93
N ASP A 58 -22.29 9.36 -9.70
CA ASP A 58 -21.49 10.58 -9.46
C ASP A 58 -20.06 10.41 -9.93
N ILE A 59 -19.45 9.24 -9.66
CA ILE A 59 -18.11 8.90 -10.12
C ILE A 59 -18.07 8.87 -11.65
N ILE A 60 -18.99 8.12 -12.29
CA ILE A 60 -19.07 8.04 -13.75
C ILE A 60 -19.20 9.43 -14.38
N ARG A 61 -20.11 10.26 -13.87
CA ARG A 61 -20.32 11.63 -14.36
C ARG A 61 -19.06 12.48 -14.28
N LYS A 62 -18.24 12.31 -13.24
CA LYS A 62 -16.96 13.03 -13.06
C LYS A 62 -15.88 12.56 -14.05
N THR A 63 -15.91 11.30 -14.51
CA THR A 63 -14.92 10.78 -15.48
C THR A 63 -15.15 11.23 -16.92
N GLY A 64 -16.40 11.52 -17.30
CA GLY A 64 -16.80 11.70 -18.70
C GLY A 64 -16.78 10.41 -19.54
N LEU A 65 -16.50 9.25 -18.95
CA LEU A 65 -16.54 7.96 -19.63
C LEU A 65 -17.98 7.44 -19.75
N ALA A 66 -18.21 6.55 -20.73
CA ALA A 66 -19.47 5.82 -20.82
C ALA A 66 -19.66 4.92 -19.60
N SER A 67 -20.91 4.78 -19.13
CA SER A 67 -21.24 3.96 -17.96
C SER A 67 -20.72 2.52 -18.05
N GLY A 68 -20.85 1.89 -19.24
CA GLY A 68 -20.31 0.54 -19.48
C GLY A 68 -18.79 0.44 -19.31
N THR A 69 -18.05 1.53 -19.56
CA THR A 69 -16.60 1.56 -19.34
C THR A 69 -16.27 1.41 -17.87
N PHE A 70 -17.00 2.07 -16.96
CA PHE A 70 -16.78 1.92 -15.51
C PHE A 70 -16.95 0.47 -15.07
N TYR A 71 -18.03 -0.18 -15.50
CA TYR A 71 -18.36 -1.56 -15.10
C TYR A 71 -17.41 -2.63 -15.64
N ASN A 72 -16.53 -2.26 -16.59
CA ASN A 72 -15.42 -3.11 -17.01
C ASN A 72 -14.27 -3.16 -15.98
N TYR A 73 -14.17 -2.18 -15.07
CA TYR A 73 -13.10 -2.09 -14.07
C TYR A 73 -13.59 -2.30 -12.65
N PHE A 74 -14.77 -1.79 -12.31
CA PHE A 74 -15.30 -1.81 -10.95
C PHE A 74 -16.78 -2.15 -10.96
N LYS A 75 -17.24 -2.94 -10.00
CA LYS A 75 -18.63 -3.36 -9.84
C LYS A 75 -19.43 -2.46 -8.92
N SER A 76 -18.76 -1.73 -8.04
CA SER A 76 -19.39 -0.93 -6.99
C SER A 76 -18.51 0.26 -6.58
N LYS A 77 -19.05 1.16 -5.75
CA LYS A 77 -18.24 2.27 -5.19
C LYS A 77 -17.29 1.76 -4.10
N GLU A 78 -17.67 0.67 -3.45
CA GLU A 78 -16.91 -0.07 -2.45
C GLU A 78 -15.58 -0.55 -3.05
N GLU A 79 -15.64 -1.23 -4.20
CA GLU A 79 -14.44 -1.74 -4.89
C GLU A 79 -13.51 -0.60 -5.34
N VAL A 80 -14.08 0.54 -5.74
CA VAL A 80 -13.29 1.74 -6.08
C VAL A 80 -12.61 2.30 -4.84
N PHE A 81 -13.30 2.36 -3.71
CA PHE A 81 -12.76 2.86 -2.46
C PHE A 81 -11.64 1.95 -1.93
N GLU A 82 -11.85 0.63 -1.92
CA GLU A 82 -10.82 -0.37 -1.59
C GLU A 82 -9.59 -0.21 -2.48
N ALA A 83 -9.78 -0.05 -3.80
CA ALA A 83 -8.68 0.17 -4.72
C ALA A 83 -7.89 1.46 -4.46
N LEU A 84 -8.54 2.53 -3.97
CA LEU A 84 -7.88 3.77 -3.55
C LEU A 84 -7.07 3.56 -2.28
N MET A 85 -7.61 2.83 -1.30
CA MET A 85 -6.88 2.50 -0.06
C MET A 85 -5.67 1.62 -0.35
N ASP A 86 -5.83 0.60 -1.20
CA ASP A 86 -4.75 -0.28 -1.66
C ASP A 86 -3.64 0.50 -2.37
N GLU A 87 -3.98 1.54 -3.14
CA GLU A 87 -2.97 2.38 -3.76
C GLU A 87 -2.17 3.19 -2.74
N GLY A 88 -2.85 3.76 -1.73
CA GLY A 88 -2.16 4.41 -0.62
C GLY A 88 -1.26 3.45 0.13
N MET A 89 -1.74 2.24 0.40
CA MET A 89 -0.96 1.22 1.12
C MET A 89 0.26 0.76 0.31
N ARG A 90 0.11 0.55 -1.01
CA ARG A 90 1.23 0.25 -1.92
C ARG A 90 2.29 1.36 -1.97
N ARG A 91 1.93 2.61 -1.69
CA ARG A 91 2.88 3.74 -1.60
C ARG A 91 3.62 3.78 -0.26
N ILE A 92 2.93 3.51 0.86
CA ILE A 92 3.51 3.67 2.20
C ILE A 92 4.23 2.41 2.70
N ARG A 93 3.73 1.21 2.39
CA ARG A 93 4.28 -0.06 2.88
C ARG A 93 5.77 -0.23 2.58
N PRO A 94 6.27 0.04 1.35
CA PRO A 94 7.71 -0.05 1.07
C PRO A 94 8.55 0.94 1.90
N ARG A 95 8.01 2.11 2.25
CA ARG A 95 8.68 3.11 3.09
C ARG A 95 8.78 2.61 4.53
N LEU A 96 7.70 2.04 5.08
CA LEU A 96 7.71 1.44 6.41
C LEU A 96 8.71 0.28 6.51
N ARG A 97 8.77 -0.58 5.49
CA ARG A 97 9.80 -1.64 5.41
C ARG A 97 11.22 -1.06 5.41
N ALA A 98 11.45 0.02 4.66
CA ALA A 98 12.75 0.69 4.63
C ALA A 98 13.11 1.33 5.98
N GLU A 99 12.13 1.85 6.73
CA GLU A 99 12.36 2.32 8.10
C GLU A 99 12.66 1.16 9.06
N ARG A 100 11.96 0.03 8.94
CA ARG A 100 12.25 -1.18 9.72
C ARG A 100 13.69 -1.63 9.53
N ILE A 101 14.16 -1.72 8.28
CA ILE A 101 15.53 -2.15 7.94
C ILE A 101 16.60 -1.20 8.53
N ARG A 102 16.32 0.11 8.57
CA ARG A 102 17.29 1.12 9.03
C ARG A 102 17.30 1.31 10.55
N SER A 103 16.24 0.91 11.23
CA SER A 103 16.07 1.15 12.66
C SER A 103 16.85 0.12 13.47
N ARG A 104 17.52 0.58 14.54
CA ARG A 104 18.32 -0.29 15.42
C ARG A 104 17.52 -0.84 16.59
N THR A 105 16.44 -0.15 16.95
CA THR A 105 15.54 -0.51 18.03
C THR A 105 14.11 -0.46 17.55
N PHE A 106 13.20 -1.14 18.26
CA PHE A 106 11.76 -1.03 17.99
C PHE A 106 11.27 0.41 18.19
N GLU A 107 11.77 1.12 19.20
CA GLU A 107 11.40 2.52 19.44
C GLU A 107 11.78 3.43 18.26
N ASP A 108 12.99 3.26 17.72
CA ASP A 108 13.41 3.99 16.52
C ASP A 108 12.50 3.69 15.33
N PHE A 109 12.15 2.41 15.14
CA PHE A 109 11.24 1.99 14.08
C PHE A 109 9.89 2.67 14.21
N ILE A 110 9.25 2.62 15.39
CA ILE A 110 7.93 3.21 15.61
C ILE A 110 7.98 4.73 15.41
N ARG A 111 9.00 5.40 15.94
CA ARG A 111 9.20 6.85 15.76
C ARG A 111 9.31 7.23 14.28
N ASN A 112 10.10 6.48 13.50
CA ASN A 112 10.30 6.74 12.08
C ASN A 112 9.10 6.32 11.22
N ALA A 113 8.38 5.28 11.63
CA ALA A 113 7.14 4.84 11.00
C ALA A 113 6.05 5.91 11.14
N TYR A 114 5.85 6.47 12.34
CA TYR A 114 4.92 7.58 12.54
C TYR A 114 5.32 8.81 11.73
N ARG A 115 6.60 9.19 11.74
CA ARG A 115 7.09 10.30 10.89
C ARG A 115 6.76 10.06 9.42
N THR A 116 7.07 8.88 8.90
CA THR A 116 6.80 8.50 7.50
C THR A 116 5.31 8.56 7.17
N TYR A 117 4.45 8.13 8.10
CA TYR A 117 3.01 8.21 7.98
C TYR A 117 2.53 9.67 7.93
N PHE A 118 2.95 10.52 8.86
CA PHE A 118 2.54 11.93 8.85
C PHE A 118 3.09 12.69 7.64
N ASP A 119 4.32 12.43 7.21
CA ASP A 119 4.89 13.00 5.99
C ASP A 119 4.07 12.59 4.75
N TYR A 120 3.59 11.34 4.72
CA TYR A 120 2.70 10.87 3.68
C TYR A 120 1.35 11.59 3.71
N LEU A 121 0.72 11.76 4.88
CA LEU A 121 -0.54 12.52 5.00
C LEU A 121 -0.37 13.99 4.59
N ALA A 122 0.76 14.62 4.93
CA ALA A 122 1.05 16.00 4.59
C ALA A 122 1.29 16.20 3.08
N THR A 123 1.84 15.20 2.40
CA THR A 123 2.22 15.31 0.98
C THR A 123 1.08 14.90 0.04
N ASP A 124 0.30 13.87 0.38
CA ASP A 124 -0.80 13.36 -0.46
C ASP A 124 -2.15 13.93 -0.01
N ARG A 125 -2.31 15.24 -0.22
CA ARG A 125 -3.49 16.00 0.22
C ARG A 125 -4.81 15.40 -0.26
N HIS A 126 -4.87 14.82 -1.46
CA HIS A 126 -6.11 14.25 -1.99
C HIS A 126 -6.49 12.93 -1.33
N THR A 127 -5.53 12.01 -1.18
CA THR A 127 -5.80 10.73 -0.50
C THR A 127 -6.13 10.97 0.98
N PHE A 128 -5.42 11.93 1.61
CA PHE A 128 -5.71 12.35 2.98
C PHE A 128 -7.12 12.93 3.14
N GLN A 129 -7.56 13.82 2.25
CA GLN A 129 -8.91 14.39 2.34
C GLN A 129 -10.00 13.33 2.14
N VAL A 130 -9.77 12.32 1.31
CA VAL A 130 -10.68 11.17 1.21
C VAL A 130 -10.77 10.44 2.55
N MET A 131 -9.65 10.16 3.22
CA MET A 131 -9.66 9.49 4.52
C MET A 131 -10.37 10.34 5.59
N ARG A 132 -9.96 11.61 5.74
CA ARG A 132 -10.51 12.55 6.74
C ARG A 132 -12.00 12.82 6.55
N ARG A 133 -12.50 12.80 5.32
CA ARG A 133 -13.95 12.97 5.04
C ARG A 133 -14.76 11.72 5.36
N ASN A 134 -14.10 10.56 5.49
CA ASN A 134 -14.71 9.24 5.55
C ASN A 134 -14.20 8.36 6.72
N PRO A 135 -14.03 8.90 7.95
CA PRO A 135 -13.30 8.20 9.03
C PRO A 135 -13.98 6.89 9.44
N ASN A 136 -15.31 6.89 9.56
CA ASN A 136 -16.09 5.69 9.87
C ASN A 136 -16.02 4.62 8.78
N THR A 137 -15.93 5.03 7.50
CA THR A 137 -15.83 4.08 6.39
C THR A 137 -14.45 3.45 6.36
N VAL A 138 -13.39 4.26 6.53
CA VAL A 138 -12.01 3.76 6.60
C VAL A 138 -11.90 2.70 7.69
N ARG A 139 -12.41 2.97 8.90
CA ARG A 139 -12.36 2.02 10.03
C ARG A 139 -13.09 0.69 9.79
N VAL A 140 -14.18 0.69 9.04
CA VAL A 140 -15.03 -0.51 8.82
C VAL A 140 -14.62 -1.28 7.55
N ARG A 141 -13.77 -0.71 6.70
CA ARG A 141 -13.35 -1.26 5.39
C ARG A 141 -11.85 -1.57 5.33
N MET A 142 -11.24 -1.95 6.45
CA MET A 142 -9.81 -2.31 6.55
C MET A 142 -9.53 -3.77 6.18
N ASP A 143 -10.27 -4.32 5.25
CA ASP A 143 -10.24 -5.73 4.85
C ASP A 143 -9.68 -5.94 3.43
N SER A 144 -9.15 -4.89 2.81
CA SER A 144 -8.49 -5.04 1.51
C SER A 144 -7.16 -5.79 1.64
N PRO A 145 -6.75 -6.58 0.62
CA PRO A 145 -5.56 -7.41 0.70
C PRO A 145 -4.29 -6.66 1.07
N GLU A 146 -4.10 -5.43 0.58
CA GLU A 146 -2.87 -4.68 0.87
C GLU A 146 -2.86 -4.07 2.26
N ILE A 147 -4.02 -3.71 2.80
CA ILE A 147 -4.16 -3.23 4.17
C ILE A 147 -3.87 -4.38 5.15
N ILE A 148 -4.50 -5.54 4.92
CA ILE A 148 -4.25 -6.75 5.72
C ILE A 148 -2.77 -7.10 5.69
N ALA A 149 -2.15 -7.15 4.51
CA ALA A 149 -0.75 -7.49 4.37
C ALA A 149 0.19 -6.43 5.01
N GLY A 150 -0.25 -5.17 5.09
CA GLY A 150 0.44 -4.12 5.82
C GLY A 150 0.44 -4.31 7.33
N PHE A 151 -0.72 -4.64 7.91
CA PHE A 151 -0.85 -4.93 9.34
C PHE A 151 -0.11 -6.20 9.73
N GLU A 152 -0.18 -7.22 8.87
CA GLU A 152 0.51 -8.48 9.08
C GLU A 152 2.03 -8.27 9.17
N GLU A 153 2.61 -7.42 8.31
CA GLU A 153 4.04 -7.09 8.40
C GLU A 153 4.44 -6.40 9.69
N ILE A 154 3.63 -5.45 10.17
CA ILE A 154 3.91 -4.76 11.44
C ILE A 154 3.86 -5.76 12.60
N ARG A 155 2.85 -6.64 12.61
CA ARG A 155 2.72 -7.71 13.61
C ARG A 155 3.90 -8.69 13.53
N GLU A 156 4.39 -9.04 12.34
CA GLU A 156 5.59 -9.88 12.17
C GLU A 156 6.83 -9.24 12.79
N TYR A 157 7.03 -7.93 12.61
CA TYR A 157 8.15 -7.21 13.22
C TYR A 157 8.09 -7.23 14.74
N ILE A 158 6.89 -7.09 15.32
CA ILE A 158 6.69 -7.18 16.77
C ILE A 158 7.02 -8.59 17.27
N VAL A 159 6.51 -9.63 16.59
CA VAL A 159 6.79 -11.03 16.95
C VAL A 159 8.28 -11.34 16.87
N GLU A 160 8.98 -10.82 15.86
CA GLU A 160 10.42 -10.96 15.72
C GLU A 160 11.18 -10.30 16.88
N ASP A 161 10.81 -9.07 17.26
CA ASP A 161 11.46 -8.35 18.35
C ASP A 161 11.20 -8.99 19.73
N ILE A 162 10.01 -9.56 19.94
CA ILE A 162 9.72 -10.36 21.14
C ILE A 162 10.62 -11.60 21.16
N ARG A 163 10.70 -12.35 20.05
CA ARG A 163 11.53 -13.56 19.93
C ARG A 163 13.00 -13.29 20.20
N ASN A 164 13.50 -12.14 19.74
CA ASN A 164 14.90 -11.74 19.90
C ASN A 164 15.18 -11.08 21.27
N GLY A 165 14.17 -10.93 22.14
CA GLY A 165 14.31 -10.31 23.45
C GLY A 165 14.44 -8.78 23.42
N ALA A 166 14.17 -8.15 22.28
CA ALA A 166 14.15 -6.69 22.14
C ALA A 166 12.85 -6.07 22.68
N LEU A 167 11.76 -6.84 22.71
CA LEU A 167 10.51 -6.51 23.38
C LEU A 167 10.17 -7.57 24.45
N PRO A 168 9.47 -7.19 25.53
CA PRO A 168 8.97 -8.17 26.49
C PRO A 168 7.86 -9.04 25.88
N GLU A 169 7.58 -10.19 26.50
CA GLU A 169 6.48 -11.06 26.09
C GLU A 169 5.13 -10.35 26.28
N LEU A 170 4.47 -10.02 25.18
CA LEU A 170 3.20 -9.31 25.12
C LEU A 170 2.37 -9.79 23.93
N ASP A 171 1.09 -9.42 23.89
CA ASP A 171 0.22 -9.71 22.77
C ASP A 171 0.59 -8.83 21.55
N ALA A 172 1.19 -9.45 20.54
CA ALA A 172 1.66 -8.76 19.34
C ALA A 172 0.52 -8.20 18.48
N GLU A 173 -0.65 -8.85 18.49
CA GLU A 173 -1.82 -8.38 17.76
C GLU A 173 -2.39 -7.13 18.43
N TYR A 174 -2.47 -7.14 19.76
CA TYR A 174 -2.90 -5.97 20.53
C TYR A 174 -1.96 -4.78 20.37
N LEU A 175 -0.64 -4.99 20.45
CA LEU A 175 0.33 -3.91 20.26
C LEU A 175 0.27 -3.34 18.82
N MET A 176 0.17 -4.21 17.81
CA MET A 176 -0.02 -3.78 16.42
C MET A 176 -1.29 -2.93 16.27
N ALA A 177 -2.42 -3.42 16.79
CA ALA A 177 -3.69 -2.71 16.73
C ALA A 177 -3.63 -1.35 17.42
N ALA A 178 -2.96 -1.26 18.58
CA ALA A 178 -2.76 0.00 19.29
C ALA A 178 -1.90 0.99 18.48
N LEU A 179 -0.79 0.53 17.90
CA LEU A 179 0.10 1.38 17.11
C LEU A 179 -0.60 1.93 15.86
N VAL A 180 -1.32 1.06 15.14
CA VAL A 180 -2.10 1.42 13.95
C VAL A 180 -3.25 2.36 14.34
N GLY A 181 -3.97 2.07 15.41
CA GLY A 181 -5.06 2.91 15.92
C GLY A 181 -4.60 4.32 16.25
N ILE A 182 -3.46 4.47 16.92
CA ILE A 182 -2.87 5.78 17.22
C ILE A 182 -2.54 6.55 15.93
N ALA A 183 -1.96 5.88 14.93
CA ALA A 183 -1.64 6.51 13.65
C ALA A 183 -2.89 7.10 13.00
N MET A 184 -3.98 6.33 13.01
CA MET A 184 -5.24 6.71 12.39
C MET A 184 -5.94 7.83 13.15
N GLU A 185 -6.02 7.74 14.48
CA GLU A 185 -6.72 8.74 15.30
C GLU A 185 -6.02 10.11 15.29
N ILE A 186 -4.68 10.14 15.33
CA ILE A 186 -3.93 11.41 15.28
C ILE A 186 -3.93 12.00 13.86
N GLY A 187 -4.20 11.17 12.85
CA GLY A 187 -4.32 11.60 11.47
C GLY A 187 -5.61 12.36 11.14
N ASP A 188 -6.69 12.18 11.90
CA ASP A 188 -8.01 12.77 11.63
C ASP A 188 -8.15 14.26 12.06
#